data_AF-A0A9E2P9M5-F1
#
_entry.id   AF-A0A9E2P9M5-F1
#
_cell.length_a   1.000
_cell.length_b   1.000
_cell.length_c   1.000
_cell.angle_alpha   90.00
_cell.angle_beta   90.00
_cell.angle_gamma   90.00
#
_symmetry.space_group_name_H-M   'P 1'
#
loop_
_entity.id
_entity.type
_entity.pdbx_description
1 polymer ?
#
loop_
_entity_poly.entity_id
_entity_poly.type
_entity_poly.pdbx_seq_one_letter_code
_entity_poly.pdbx_strand_id
1 'polypeptide(L)'
;KIDIHIKDAFGRTWQCGTVQLDMALPERFDLSYIDKNNEKCRPIMIHRVIYGSIERFFGILIEHFAGKFPLWMAPVQAALLPINDELIPYAAGIKDVLEKNGIRTELDSRTESLKKKIRDAQLSYVPLIITCGPKEMEAGTVSVRNLSGKIKYGITIDNFVKIVLSQIKERKLDLEIFDEE
;
A
#
# COMPACT_ATOMS: atom_id res chain seq x y z
N LYS A 1 5.87 11.80 -30.27
CA LYS A 1 5.74 11.17 -28.94
C LYS A 1 4.95 12.10 -28.02
N ILE A 2 4.21 11.55 -27.07
CA ILE A 2 3.51 12.26 -25.99
C ILE A 2 4.19 11.83 -24.69
N ASP A 3 4.68 12.77 -23.90
CA ASP A 3 5.40 12.51 -22.65
C ASP A 3 4.61 13.08 -21.47
N ILE A 4 4.47 12.29 -20.40
CA ILE A 4 3.78 12.67 -19.17
C ILE A 4 4.85 12.96 -18.12
N HIS A 5 4.91 14.22 -17.72
CA HIS A 5 5.88 14.74 -16.76
C HIS A 5 5.26 14.87 -15.38
N ILE A 6 5.96 14.39 -14.36
CA ILE A 6 5.60 14.55 -12.95
C ILE A 6 6.67 15.40 -12.27
N LYS A 7 6.25 16.26 -11.33
CA LYS A 7 7.17 17.04 -10.51
C LYS A 7 7.48 16.30 -9.21
N ASP A 8 8.74 16.28 -8.84
CA ASP A 8 9.18 15.74 -7.56
C ASP A 8 9.09 16.80 -6.44
N ALA A 9 9.46 16.44 -5.20
CA ALA A 9 9.34 17.33 -4.04
C ALA A 9 10.24 18.59 -4.14
N PHE A 10 11.27 18.56 -4.98
CA PHE A 10 12.15 19.70 -5.27
C PHE A 10 11.72 20.50 -6.51
N GLY A 11 10.59 20.14 -7.13
CA GLY A 11 10.07 20.79 -8.33
C GLY A 11 10.78 20.39 -9.62
N ARG A 12 11.69 19.40 -9.59
CA ARG A 12 12.33 18.87 -10.80
C ARG A 12 11.31 18.04 -11.58
N THR A 13 11.45 18.02 -12.90
CA THR A 13 10.53 17.31 -13.78
C THR A 13 11.10 15.95 -14.19
N TRP A 14 10.28 14.92 -14.06
CA TRP A 14 10.60 13.55 -14.43
C TRP A 14 9.62 13.04 -15.48
N GLN A 15 10.15 12.60 -16.62
CA GLN A 15 9.35 11.86 -17.60
C GLN A 15 9.03 10.47 -17.03
N CYS A 16 7.74 10.19 -16.86
CA CYS A 16 7.23 8.89 -16.41
C CYS A 16 6.55 8.19 -17.57
N GLY A 17 5.27 8.51 -17.82
CA GLY A 17 4.53 7.94 -18.94
C GLY A 17 5.02 8.46 -20.29
N THR A 18 4.98 7.62 -21.32
CA THR A 18 5.17 8.06 -22.72
C THR A 18 4.38 7.19 -23.67
N VAL A 19 3.89 7.81 -24.74
CA VAL A 19 3.23 7.16 -25.89
C VAL A 19 3.94 7.62 -27.17
N GLN A 20 4.51 6.68 -27.91
CA GLN A 20 5.36 6.96 -29.05
C GLN A 20 4.85 6.24 -30.28
N LEU A 21 4.72 6.98 -31.39
CA LEU A 21 4.37 6.45 -32.70
C LEU A 21 5.67 6.08 -33.43
N ASP A 22 5.78 4.85 -33.90
CA ASP A 22 6.94 4.33 -34.60
C ASP A 22 6.51 3.65 -35.91
N MET A 23 7.01 4.20 -37.01
CA MET A 23 6.81 3.67 -38.37
C MET A 23 8.11 3.04 -38.92
N ALA A 24 9.25 3.20 -38.23
CA ALA A 24 10.55 2.77 -38.70
C ALA A 24 10.85 1.31 -38.33
N LEU A 25 10.56 0.87 -37.10
CA LEU A 25 10.80 -0.53 -36.72
C LEU A 25 9.95 -1.54 -37.51
N PRO A 26 8.64 -1.30 -37.76
CA PRO A 26 7.87 -2.16 -38.65
C PRO A 26 8.50 -2.37 -40.02
N GLU A 27 9.12 -1.33 -40.58
CA GLU A 27 9.83 -1.43 -41.86
C GLU A 27 11.15 -2.19 -41.73
N ARG A 28 11.97 -1.85 -40.75
CA ARG A 28 13.29 -2.48 -40.55
C ARG A 28 13.22 -3.97 -40.25
N PHE A 29 12.14 -4.43 -39.61
CA PHE A 29 11.90 -5.84 -39.30
C PHE A 29 11.01 -6.56 -40.31
N ASP A 30 10.63 -5.91 -41.42
CA ASP A 30 9.66 -6.40 -42.42
C ASP A 30 8.35 -6.95 -41.80
N LEU A 31 7.83 -6.26 -40.79
CA LEU A 31 6.57 -6.63 -40.16
C LEU A 31 5.41 -6.39 -41.14
N SER A 32 4.49 -7.34 -41.19
CA SER A 32 3.32 -7.26 -42.05
C SER A 32 2.12 -8.00 -41.47
N TYR A 33 0.93 -7.59 -41.88
CA TYR A 33 -0.32 -8.28 -41.64
C TYR A 33 -1.16 -8.30 -42.93
N ILE A 34 -2.14 -9.19 -43.01
CA ILE A 34 -3.10 -9.24 -44.13
C ILE A 34 -4.33 -8.43 -43.73
N ASP A 35 -4.71 -7.46 -44.55
CA ASP A 35 -5.86 -6.61 -44.29
C ASP A 35 -7.18 -7.26 -44.76
N LYS A 36 -8.28 -6.53 -44.60
CA LYS A 36 -9.63 -6.97 -45.02
C LYS A 36 -9.78 -7.18 -46.53
N ASN A 37 -8.88 -6.62 -47.34
CA ASN A 37 -8.86 -6.74 -48.79
C ASN A 37 -7.89 -7.84 -49.25
N ASN A 38 -7.33 -8.61 -48.31
CA ASN A 38 -6.33 -9.65 -48.56
C ASN A 38 -4.98 -9.10 -49.07
N GLU A 39 -4.67 -7.83 -48.78
CA GLU A 39 -3.42 -7.17 -49.14
C GLU A 39 -2.39 -7.25 -48.01
N LYS A 40 -1.10 -7.37 -48.37
CA LYS A 40 0.01 -7.33 -47.39
C LYS A 40 0.25 -5.87 -46.98
N CYS A 41 -0.17 -5.52 -45.77
CA CYS A 41 0.00 -4.19 -45.21
C CYS A 41 1.06 -4.17 -44.10
N ARG A 42 1.70 -3.01 -43.90
CA ARG A 42 2.64 -2.80 -42.81
C ARG A 42 1.92 -2.23 -41.58
N PRO A 43 2.12 -2.77 -40.37
CA PRO A 43 1.51 -2.22 -39.17
C PRO A 43 2.21 -0.93 -38.74
N ILE A 44 1.48 -0.11 -37.97
CA ILE A 44 2.05 1.00 -37.20
C ILE A 44 2.33 0.49 -35.79
N MET A 45 3.49 0.84 -35.22
CA MET A 45 3.86 0.46 -33.87
C MET A 45 3.62 1.63 -32.90
N ILE A 46 2.93 1.36 -31.79
CA ILE A 46 2.78 2.31 -30.68
C ILE A 46 3.54 1.74 -29.48
N HIS A 47 4.61 2.42 -29.08
CA HIS A 47 5.31 2.13 -27.84
C HIS A 47 4.65 2.88 -26.70
N ARG A 48 4.34 2.20 -25.59
CA ARG A 48 3.78 2.85 -24.41
C ARG A 48 4.41 2.35 -23.13
N VAL A 49 4.60 3.27 -22.19
CA VAL A 49 4.84 2.96 -20.77
C VAL A 49 3.99 3.90 -19.94
N ILE A 50 3.33 3.39 -18.90
CA ILE A 50 2.39 4.16 -18.08
C ILE A 50 3.12 4.84 -16.92
N TYR A 51 3.90 4.06 -16.16
CA TYR A 51 4.63 4.55 -14.99
C TYR A 51 6.06 5.02 -15.30
N GLY A 52 6.55 4.77 -16.51
CA GLY A 52 7.98 4.79 -16.79
C GLY A 52 8.66 3.54 -16.20
N SER A 53 9.84 3.71 -15.59
CA SER A 53 10.45 2.62 -14.81
C SER A 53 9.82 2.54 -13.42
N ILE A 54 9.75 1.33 -12.87
CA ILE A 54 9.17 1.10 -11.55
C ILE A 54 9.98 1.84 -10.48
N GLU A 55 11.30 1.86 -10.60
CA GLU A 55 12.21 2.53 -9.67
C GLU A 55 11.95 4.03 -9.60
N ARG A 56 11.78 4.68 -10.76
CA ARG A 56 11.50 6.13 -10.83
C ARG A 56 10.12 6.43 -10.28
N PHE A 57 9.12 5.65 -10.67
CA PHE A 57 7.75 5.86 -10.19
C PHE A 57 7.69 5.67 -8.66
N PHE A 58 8.36 4.64 -8.13
CA PHE A 58 8.42 4.40 -6.69
C PHE A 58 9.15 5.52 -5.94
N GLY A 59 10.26 6.05 -6.49
CA GLY A 59 10.93 7.23 -5.93
C GLY A 59 9.99 8.44 -5.84
N ILE A 60 9.21 8.71 -6.90
CA ILE A 60 8.19 9.77 -6.90
C ILE A 60 7.11 9.49 -5.85
N LEU A 61 6.65 8.25 -5.69
CA LEU A 61 5.65 7.91 -4.67
C LEU A 61 6.18 8.11 -3.24
N ILE A 62 7.44 7.76 -2.96
CA ILE A 62 8.07 8.00 -1.66
C ILE A 62 8.04 9.49 -1.34
N GLU A 63 8.44 10.34 -2.29
CA GLU A 63 8.43 11.79 -2.12
C GLU A 63 7.01 12.35 -2.00
N HIS A 64 6.08 11.90 -2.85
CA HIS A 64 4.69 12.34 -2.85
C HIS A 64 3.97 12.07 -1.52
N PHE A 65 4.18 10.88 -0.95
CA PHE A 65 3.58 10.49 0.33
C PHE A 65 4.44 10.86 1.54
N ALA A 66 5.64 11.42 1.36
CA ALA A 66 6.63 11.62 2.42
C ALA A 66 6.86 10.34 3.28
N GLY A 67 6.83 9.17 2.64
CA GLY A 67 6.92 7.84 3.28
C GLY A 67 5.63 7.32 3.94
N LYS A 68 4.59 8.13 4.09
CA LYS A 68 3.28 7.73 4.66
C LYS A 68 2.40 7.07 3.61
N PHE A 69 2.79 5.87 3.19
CA PHE A 69 2.06 5.17 2.14
C PHE A 69 0.62 4.84 2.53
N PRO A 70 -0.33 4.88 1.57
CA PRO A 70 -1.67 4.34 1.77
C PRO A 70 -1.62 2.88 2.23
N LEU A 71 -2.65 2.46 2.98
CA LEU A 71 -2.73 1.13 3.59
C LEU A 71 -2.39 0.00 2.62
N TRP A 72 -2.93 0.04 1.40
CA TRP A 72 -2.72 -1.02 0.41
C TRP A 72 -1.26 -1.16 -0.05
N MET A 73 -0.45 -0.10 0.06
CA MET A 73 0.93 -0.04 -0.42
C MET A 73 1.97 -0.13 0.71
N ALA A 74 1.58 0.11 1.97
CA ALA A 74 2.49 0.07 3.10
C ALA A 74 3.16 -1.32 3.29
N PRO A 75 4.48 -1.42 3.46
CA PRO A 75 5.16 -2.71 3.64
C PRO A 75 4.62 -3.51 4.82
N VAL A 76 4.42 -2.82 5.95
CA VAL A 76 3.71 -3.30 7.13
C VAL A 76 2.41 -2.50 7.23
N GLN A 77 1.27 -3.18 7.19
CA GLN A 77 -0.05 -2.54 7.22
C GLN A 77 -0.57 -2.39 8.65
N ALA A 78 -0.29 -3.39 9.50
CA ALA A 78 -0.66 -3.38 10.91
C ALA A 78 0.50 -3.84 11.81
N ALA A 79 0.71 -3.16 12.94
CA ALA A 79 1.64 -3.57 13.99
C ALA A 79 0.87 -3.92 15.26
N LEU A 80 1.04 -5.15 15.76
CA LEU A 80 0.42 -5.64 17.00
C LEU A 80 1.37 -5.42 18.17
N LEU A 81 0.89 -4.67 19.16
CA LEU A 81 1.65 -4.26 20.34
C LEU A 81 0.97 -4.80 21.61
N PRO A 82 1.35 -6.00 22.09
CA PRO A 82 0.92 -6.48 23.39
C PRO A 82 1.52 -5.60 24.50
N ILE A 83 0.70 -5.26 25.51
CA ILE A 83 1.14 -4.39 26.62
C ILE A 83 2.04 -5.10 27.63
N ASN A 84 2.01 -6.44 27.68
CA ASN A 84 2.85 -7.30 28.50
C ASN A 84 3.07 -8.65 27.81
N ASP A 85 3.96 -9.48 28.37
CA ASP A 85 4.36 -10.75 27.74
C ASP A 85 3.24 -11.81 27.77
N GLU A 86 2.35 -11.75 28.76
CA GLU A 86 1.19 -12.66 28.88
C GLU A 86 0.20 -12.53 27.72
N LEU A 87 0.17 -11.36 27.05
CA LEU A 87 -0.71 -11.08 25.93
C LEU A 87 -0.09 -11.41 24.56
N ILE A 88 1.18 -11.84 24.51
CA ILE A 88 1.84 -12.26 23.27
C ILE A 88 1.05 -13.35 22.54
N PRO A 89 0.55 -14.42 23.21
CA PRO A 89 -0.25 -15.46 22.54
C PRO A 89 -1.55 -14.90 21.93
N TYR A 90 -2.22 -13.97 22.62
CA TYR A 90 -3.43 -13.32 22.09
C TYR A 90 -3.12 -12.49 20.85
N ALA A 91 -2.07 -11.67 20.90
CA ALA A 91 -1.61 -10.89 19.76
C ALA A 91 -1.16 -11.77 18.59
N ALA A 92 -0.48 -12.90 18.85
CA ALA A 92 -0.12 -13.88 17.83
C ALA A 92 -1.36 -14.51 17.16
N GLY A 93 -2.40 -14.83 17.93
CA GLY A 93 -3.67 -15.31 17.37
C GLY A 93 -4.34 -14.29 16.44
N ILE A 94 -4.31 -13.00 16.79
CA ILE A 94 -4.79 -11.93 15.91
C ILE A 94 -3.92 -11.86 14.64
N LYS A 95 -2.59 -11.90 14.78
CA LYS A 95 -1.65 -11.89 13.63
C LYS A 95 -2.01 -12.98 12.63
N ASP A 96 -2.22 -14.21 13.10
CA ASP A 96 -2.58 -15.34 12.24
C ASP A 96 -3.89 -15.09 11.47
N VAL A 97 -4.90 -14.51 12.12
CA VAL A 97 -6.17 -14.14 11.46
C VAL A 97 -5.93 -13.08 10.38
N LEU A 98 -5.14 -12.05 10.68
CA LEU A 98 -4.85 -10.97 9.74
C LEU A 98 -4.05 -11.47 8.52
N GLU A 99 -2.99 -12.24 8.76
CA GLU A 99 -2.14 -12.80 7.70
C GLU A 99 -2.89 -13.80 6.81
N LYS A 100 -3.79 -14.62 7.38
CA LYS A 100 -4.67 -15.51 6.60
C LYS A 100 -5.59 -14.74 5.64
N ASN A 101 -5.92 -13.49 5.98
CA ASN A 101 -6.70 -12.60 5.13
C ASN A 101 -5.82 -11.75 4.19
N GLY A 102 -4.51 -11.96 4.15
CA GLY A 102 -3.57 -11.23 3.29
C GLY A 102 -3.20 -9.83 3.78
N ILE A 103 -3.47 -9.52 5.06
CA ILE A 103 -3.07 -8.26 5.69
C ILE A 103 -1.64 -8.44 6.20
N ARG A 104 -0.71 -7.59 5.74
CA ARG A 104 0.71 -7.64 6.14
C ARG A 104 0.86 -7.10 7.56
N THR A 105 1.14 -7.99 8.51
CA THR A 105 1.12 -7.65 9.94
C THR A 105 2.41 -8.07 10.63
N GLU A 106 2.91 -7.22 11.53
CA GLU A 106 4.03 -7.54 12.41
C GLU A 106 3.60 -7.57 13.88
N LEU A 107 4.24 -8.41 14.67
CA LEU A 107 4.06 -8.50 16.12
C LEU A 107 5.31 -7.98 16.82
N ASP A 108 5.16 -6.94 17.64
CA ASP A 108 6.25 -6.40 18.46
C ASP A 108 6.22 -7.00 19.88
N SER A 109 6.87 -8.14 20.04
CA SER A 109 7.01 -8.86 21.31
C SER A 109 8.22 -8.40 22.16
N ARG A 110 8.85 -7.26 21.84
CA ARG A 110 10.01 -6.77 22.61
C ARG A 110 9.60 -6.39 24.04
N THR A 111 10.45 -6.61 25.04
CA THR A 111 10.21 -6.18 26.42
C THR A 111 10.55 -4.69 26.59
N GLU A 112 9.71 -3.84 26.02
CA GLU A 112 9.87 -2.37 25.97
C GLU A 112 8.56 -1.68 26.37
N SER A 113 8.63 -0.43 26.83
CA SER A 113 7.41 0.32 27.16
C SER A 113 6.49 0.46 25.95
N LEU A 114 5.17 0.31 26.14
CA LEU A 114 4.19 0.46 25.06
C LEU A 114 4.33 1.79 24.32
N LYS A 115 4.63 2.88 25.05
CA LYS A 115 4.87 4.21 24.48
C LYS A 115 6.03 4.22 23.49
N LYS A 116 7.12 3.50 23.79
CA LYS A 116 8.27 3.35 22.90
C LYS A 116 7.89 2.54 21.66
N LYS A 117 7.21 1.41 21.82
CA LYS A 117 6.73 0.59 20.69
C LYS A 117 5.82 1.38 19.75
N ILE A 118 4.86 2.14 20.30
CA ILE A 118 3.99 3.03 19.51
C ILE A 118 4.82 4.05 18.74
N ARG A 119 5.79 4.70 19.40
CA ARG A 119 6.66 5.69 18.75
C ARG A 119 7.47 5.07 17.61
N ASP A 120 8.05 3.90 17.81
CA ASP A 120 8.83 3.19 16.78
C ASP A 120 7.96 2.85 15.56
N ALA A 121 6.73 2.36 15.78
CA ALA A 121 5.78 2.06 14.71
C ALA A 121 5.32 3.32 13.96
N GLN A 122 5.12 4.44 14.67
CA GLN A 122 4.79 5.73 14.05
C GLN A 122 5.94 6.28 13.21
N LEU A 123 7.18 6.18 13.70
CA LEU A 123 8.39 6.58 12.95
C LEU A 123 8.61 5.73 11.71
N SER A 124 8.15 4.48 11.74
CA SER A 124 8.17 3.56 10.60
C SER A 124 6.95 3.72 9.67
N TYR A 125 6.07 4.69 9.95
CA TYR A 125 4.84 4.96 9.21
C TYR A 125 3.92 3.76 9.00
N VAL A 126 3.82 2.88 10.01
CA VAL A 126 2.83 1.78 9.97
C VAL A 126 1.42 2.38 10.00
N PRO A 127 0.55 2.09 9.01
CA PRO A 127 -0.80 2.67 8.92
C PRO A 127 -1.67 2.43 10.15
N LEU A 128 -1.63 1.20 10.68
CA LEU A 128 -2.48 0.75 11.77
C LEU A 128 -1.62 0.20 12.91
N ILE A 129 -1.72 0.82 14.09
CA ILE A 129 -1.05 0.35 15.30
C ILE A 129 -2.12 -0.21 16.22
N ILE A 130 -2.04 -1.51 16.50
CA ILE A 130 -3.03 -2.25 17.26
C ILE A 130 -2.47 -2.56 18.65
N THR A 131 -3.06 -2.00 19.70
CA THR A 131 -2.65 -2.31 21.08
C THR A 131 -3.51 -3.43 21.64
N CYS A 132 -2.86 -4.46 22.20
CA CYS A 132 -3.54 -5.62 22.79
C CYS A 132 -3.39 -5.57 24.31
N GLY A 133 -4.49 -5.27 25.02
CA GLY A 133 -4.59 -5.26 26.47
C GLY A 133 -5.48 -6.39 27.02
N PRO A 134 -5.55 -6.55 28.36
CA PRO A 134 -6.41 -7.55 28.99
C PRO A 134 -7.90 -7.33 28.69
N LYS A 135 -8.34 -6.07 28.65
CA LYS A 135 -9.73 -5.70 28.32
C LYS A 135 -10.09 -6.10 26.90
N GLU A 136 -9.18 -5.84 25.96
CA GLU A 136 -9.30 -6.24 24.56
C GLU A 136 -9.39 -7.76 24.41
N MET A 137 -8.55 -8.50 25.14
CA MET A 137 -8.55 -9.97 25.16
C MET A 137 -9.86 -10.53 25.71
N GLU A 138 -10.35 -10.03 26.83
CA GLU A 138 -11.63 -10.46 27.43
C GLU A 138 -12.83 -10.18 26.52
N ALA A 139 -12.83 -9.03 25.84
CA ALA A 139 -13.91 -8.63 24.96
C ALA A 139 -13.80 -9.19 23.52
N GLY A 140 -12.69 -9.83 23.15
CA GLY A 140 -12.43 -10.25 21.77
C GLY A 140 -12.34 -9.06 20.79
N THR A 141 -11.81 -7.92 21.26
CA THR A 141 -11.71 -6.67 20.49
C THR A 141 -10.27 -6.19 20.39
N VAL A 142 -10.05 -5.13 19.62
CA VAL A 142 -8.77 -4.44 19.48
C VAL A 142 -8.94 -2.93 19.56
N SER A 143 -7.86 -2.27 20.00
CA SER A 143 -7.74 -0.80 20.02
C SER A 143 -6.76 -0.39 18.93
N VAL A 144 -7.25 0.40 17.97
CA VAL A 144 -6.53 0.72 16.73
C VAL A 144 -6.20 2.21 16.68
N ARG A 145 -4.93 2.52 16.53
CA ARG A 145 -4.42 3.86 16.27
C ARG A 145 -4.01 3.99 14.81
N ASN A 146 -4.43 5.07 14.14
CA ASN A 146 -4.04 5.36 12.77
C ASN A 146 -2.83 6.32 12.67
N LEU A 147 -2.36 6.60 11.44
CA LEU A 147 -1.24 7.52 11.19
C LEU A 147 -1.51 8.98 11.60
N SER A 148 -2.77 9.42 11.62
CA SER A 148 -3.17 10.72 12.15
C SER A 148 -3.09 10.79 13.69
N GLY A 149 -2.91 9.65 14.35
CA GLY A 149 -2.82 9.53 15.80
C GLY A 149 -4.15 9.35 16.51
N LYS A 150 -5.28 9.31 15.79
CA LYS A 150 -6.61 9.00 16.33
C LYS A 150 -6.66 7.54 16.76
N ILE A 151 -7.45 7.25 17.80
CA ILE A 151 -7.60 5.92 18.37
C ILE A 151 -9.07 5.56 18.38
N LYS A 152 -9.41 4.39 17.83
CA LYS A 152 -10.74 3.78 17.93
C LYS A 152 -10.61 2.51 18.78
N TYR A 153 -11.44 2.43 19.82
CA TYR A 153 -11.43 1.33 20.79
C TYR A 153 -12.55 0.34 20.47
N GLY A 154 -12.41 -0.90 20.95
CA GLY A 154 -13.50 -1.88 20.96
C GLY A 154 -13.90 -2.42 19.58
N ILE A 155 -12.99 -2.40 18.59
CA ILE A 155 -13.28 -2.95 17.27
C ILE A 155 -13.16 -4.48 17.35
N THR A 156 -14.18 -5.21 16.93
CA THR A 156 -14.09 -6.68 16.82
C THR A 156 -13.12 -7.07 15.70
N ILE A 157 -12.44 -8.20 15.84
CA ILE A 157 -11.45 -8.67 14.85
C ILE A 157 -12.11 -8.84 13.47
N ASP A 158 -13.32 -9.38 13.39
CA ASP A 158 -14.06 -9.54 12.14
C ASP A 158 -14.37 -8.21 11.46
N ASN A 159 -14.82 -7.21 12.22
CA ASN A 159 -15.12 -5.89 11.68
C ASN A 159 -13.83 -5.18 11.23
N PHE A 160 -12.75 -5.31 12.01
CA PHE A 160 -11.44 -4.81 11.62
C PHE A 160 -10.99 -5.38 10.27
N VAL A 161 -11.03 -6.71 10.11
CA VAL A 161 -10.65 -7.38 8.86
C VAL A 161 -11.52 -6.88 7.71
N LYS A 162 -12.84 -6.83 7.88
CA LYS A 162 -13.78 -6.37 6.84
C LYS A 162 -13.46 -4.96 6.35
N ILE A 163 -13.25 -4.02 7.27
CA ILE A 163 -12.94 -2.61 6.95
C ILE A 163 -11.60 -2.52 6.23
N VAL A 164 -10.56 -3.16 6.77
CA VAL A 164 -9.19 -3.13 6.21
C VAL A 164 -9.15 -3.74 4.82
N LEU A 165 -9.81 -4.88 4.60
CA LEU A 165 -9.86 -5.50 3.28
C LEU A 165 -10.60 -4.65 2.25
N SER A 166 -11.67 -3.95 2.66
CA SER A 166 -12.36 -3.00 1.78
C SER A 166 -11.42 -1.88 1.31
N GLN A 167 -10.69 -1.26 2.26
CA GLN A 167 -9.72 -0.21 1.98
C GLN A 167 -8.59 -0.67 1.06
N ILE A 168 -8.07 -1.89 1.29
CA ILE A 168 -7.03 -2.49 0.45
C ILE A 168 -7.53 -2.77 -0.96
N LYS A 169 -8.73 -3.36 -1.08
CA LYS A 169 -9.34 -3.73 -2.36
C LYS A 169 -9.65 -2.51 -3.21
N GLU A 170 -10.20 -1.46 -2.61
CA GLU A 170 -10.53 -0.20 -3.28
C GLU A 170 -9.31 0.69 -3.50
N ARG A 171 -8.15 0.33 -2.95
CA ARG A 171 -6.90 1.11 -3.01
C ARG A 171 -7.10 2.56 -2.58
N LYS A 172 -7.93 2.77 -1.54
CA LYS A 172 -8.21 4.10 -1.01
C LYS A 172 -6.91 4.78 -0.59
N LEU A 173 -6.82 6.08 -0.84
CA LEU A 173 -5.67 6.92 -0.47
C LEU A 173 -5.81 7.50 0.95
N ASP A 174 -7.00 7.38 1.54
CA ASP A 174 -7.31 7.92 2.86
C ASP A 174 -6.54 7.17 3.96
N LEU A 175 -6.11 7.94 4.96
CA LEU A 175 -5.44 7.43 6.16
C LEU A 175 -6.44 7.26 7.32
N GLU A 176 -7.64 7.83 7.21
CA GLU A 176 -8.70 7.80 8.23
C GLU A 176 -9.64 6.59 8.04
N ILE A 177 -9.12 5.39 8.31
CA ILE A 177 -9.79 4.13 7.99
C ILE A 177 -11.02 3.82 8.89
N PHE A 178 -11.10 4.42 10.08
CA PHE A 178 -12.10 4.10 11.12
C PHE A 178 -12.94 5.31 11.58
N ASP A 179 -12.95 6.38 10.79
CA ASP A 179 -13.60 7.66 11.13
C ASP A 179 -15.05 7.79 10.62
N GLU A 180 -15.58 6.79 9.91
CA GLU A 180 -16.98 6.78 9.47
C GLU A 180 -17.92 6.33 10.61
N GLU A 181 -18.50 7.31 11.32
CA GLU A 181 -19.88 7.32 11.83
C GLU A 181 -20.52 8.68 11.52
#